data_AF-A0A7W0X354-F1
#
_entry.id   AF-A0A7W0X354-F1
#
_cell.length_a   1.000
_cell.length_b   1.000
_cell.length_c   1.000
_cell.angle_alpha   90.00
_cell.angle_beta   90.00
_cell.angle_gamma   90.00
#
_symmetry.space_group_name_H-M   'P 1'
#
loop_
_entity.id
_entity.type
_entity.pdbx_description
1 polymer ?
#
loop_
_entity_poly.entity_id
_entity_poly.type
_entity_poly.pdbx_seq_one_letter_code
_entity_poly.pdbx_strand_id
1 'polypeptide(L)'
;MNPAVWALLRLWIRYRRGRMPPAKMPDPVWYFAYGSNMNERLFRERRHMTPIETRVGRLSDYRLVFTVAGGMRPGMSAPANIVRAPGSTVHGVLYLLPLRKFARLDNSEGKQYAYLWAHAEDSVGNQIPAGTYAVPDEAPEGKPGARYLKLIREAARQRQLPPEYIAFLDRVEAR
;
A
#
# COMPACT_ATOMS: atom_id res chain seq x y z
N MET A 1 -8.61 12.68 -16.07
CA MET A 1 -8.61 13.94 -15.28
C MET A 1 -7.93 15.03 -16.10
N ASN A 2 -8.39 16.28 -16.05
CA ASN A 2 -7.75 17.37 -16.80
C ASN A 2 -6.29 17.60 -16.32
N PRO A 3 -5.30 17.74 -17.24
CA PRO A 3 -3.90 18.00 -16.88
C PRO A 3 -3.66 19.20 -15.95
N ALA A 4 -4.41 20.30 -16.11
CA ALA A 4 -4.29 21.49 -15.26
C ALA A 4 -4.74 21.19 -13.81
N VAL A 5 -5.86 20.47 -13.67
CA VAL A 5 -6.35 20.01 -12.36
C VAL A 5 -5.33 19.07 -11.72
N TRP A 6 -4.71 18.18 -12.50
CA TRP A 6 -3.65 17.32 -12.00
C TRP A 6 -2.43 18.11 -11.51
N ALA A 7 -1.99 19.12 -12.26
CA ALA A 7 -0.87 19.97 -11.86
C ALA A 7 -1.12 20.69 -10.53
N LEU A 8 -2.32 21.24 -10.34
CA LEU A 8 -2.72 21.86 -9.07
C LEU A 8 -2.77 20.85 -7.92
N LEU A 9 -3.33 19.65 -8.15
CA LEU A 9 -3.36 18.59 -7.15
C LEU A 9 -1.96 18.12 -6.76
N ARG A 10 -1.02 18.04 -7.71
CA ARG A 10 0.38 17.68 -7.44
C ARG A 10 1.04 18.69 -6.50
N LEU A 11 0.87 19.99 -6.77
CA LEU A 11 1.39 21.05 -5.90
C LEU A 11 0.77 20.99 -4.50
N TRP A 12 -0.53 20.75 -4.44
CA TRP A 12 -1.23 20.60 -3.17
C TRP A 12 -0.76 19.37 -2.36
N ILE A 13 -0.55 18.22 -3.01
CA ILE A 13 0.01 17.02 -2.38
C ILE A 13 1.43 17.31 -1.88
N ARG A 14 2.27 17.96 -2.70
CA ARG A 14 3.62 18.38 -2.27
C ARG A 14 3.56 19.25 -1.02
N TYR A 15 2.70 20.27 -1.01
CA TYR A 15 2.55 21.17 0.12
C TYR A 15 2.06 20.44 1.39
N ARG A 16 1.03 19.59 1.29
CA ARG A 16 0.44 18.94 2.47
C ARG A 16 1.20 17.72 2.97
N ARG A 17 1.80 16.94 2.06
CA ARG A 17 2.37 15.61 2.35
C ARG A 17 3.89 15.54 2.18
N GLY A 18 4.53 16.54 1.56
CA GLY A 18 5.98 16.54 1.34
C GLY A 18 6.45 15.64 0.20
N ARG A 19 5.54 14.93 -0.48
CA ARG A 19 5.84 14.07 -1.64
C ARG A 19 5.28 14.65 -2.94
N MET A 20 5.96 14.40 -4.05
CA MET A 20 5.55 14.89 -5.36
C MET A 20 5.09 13.71 -6.25
N PRO A 21 3.81 13.65 -6.64
CA PRO A 21 3.39 12.66 -7.63
C PRO A 21 4.07 12.93 -8.99
N PRO A 22 4.24 11.89 -9.84
CA PRO A 22 4.77 12.05 -11.19
C PRO A 22 3.98 13.08 -12.02
N ALA A 23 4.67 13.73 -12.95
CA ALA A 23 4.06 14.77 -13.79
C ALA A 23 2.95 14.24 -14.69
N LYS A 24 3.16 13.04 -15.22
CA LYS A 24 2.17 12.30 -16.00
C LYS A 24 1.83 11.03 -15.23
N MET A 25 0.54 10.78 -15.09
CA MET A 25 0.00 9.58 -14.47
C MET A 25 -1.08 9.01 -15.38
N PRO A 26 -1.16 7.67 -15.55
CA PRO A 26 -2.28 7.07 -16.25
C PRO A 26 -3.57 7.31 -15.47
N ASP A 27 -4.69 7.41 -16.19
CA ASP A 27 -6.03 7.48 -15.62
C ASP A 27 -6.91 6.48 -16.38
N PRO A 28 -7.15 5.28 -15.83
CA PRO A 28 -6.91 4.87 -14.44
C PRO A 28 -5.46 4.45 -14.11
N VAL A 29 -5.13 4.36 -12.81
CA VAL A 29 -3.82 3.97 -12.26
C VAL A 29 -3.93 2.73 -11.39
N TRP A 30 -2.95 1.83 -11.49
CA TRP A 30 -2.82 0.70 -10.58
C TRP A 30 -2.16 1.08 -9.26
N TYR A 31 -2.80 0.70 -8.16
CA TYR A 31 -2.30 0.85 -6.79
C TYR A 31 -2.09 -0.55 -6.18
N PHE A 32 -0.89 -0.83 -5.67
CA PHE A 32 -0.57 -2.07 -4.97
C PHE A 32 -0.67 -1.88 -3.45
N ALA A 33 -1.62 -2.57 -2.83
CA ALA A 33 -1.85 -2.59 -1.39
C ALA A 33 -1.27 -3.86 -0.76
N TYR A 34 -0.42 -3.70 0.25
CA TYR A 34 0.16 -4.82 1.02
C TYR A 34 -0.16 -4.75 2.53
N GLY A 35 -0.90 -3.71 2.96
CA GLY A 35 -1.29 -3.47 4.35
C GLY A 35 -2.79 -3.53 4.58
N SER A 36 -3.31 -2.70 5.49
CA SER A 36 -4.75 -2.68 5.82
C SER A 36 -5.68 -2.37 4.64
N ASN A 37 -5.18 -1.68 3.60
CA ASN A 37 -5.94 -1.42 2.37
C ASN A 37 -6.24 -2.71 1.56
N MET A 38 -5.65 -3.85 1.90
CA MET A 38 -6.04 -5.15 1.31
C MET A 38 -7.45 -5.59 1.75
N ASN A 39 -7.90 -5.15 2.93
CA ASN A 39 -9.21 -5.51 3.48
C ASN A 39 -10.33 -4.82 2.68
N GLU A 40 -11.19 -5.60 2.03
CA GLU A 40 -12.21 -5.09 1.09
C GLU A 40 -13.17 -4.10 1.78
N ARG A 41 -13.69 -4.47 2.95
CA ARG A 41 -14.64 -3.65 3.71
C ARG A 41 -14.00 -2.32 4.12
N LEU A 42 -12.78 -2.36 4.64
CA LEU A 42 -12.06 -1.13 4.99
C LEU A 42 -11.82 -0.27 3.75
N PHE A 43 -11.38 -0.87 2.64
CA PHE A 43 -11.02 -0.15 1.43
C PHE A 43 -12.25 0.50 0.77
N ARG A 44 -13.34 -0.25 0.60
CA ARG A 44 -14.56 0.25 -0.05
C ARG A 44 -15.40 1.13 0.86
N GLU A 45 -15.68 0.72 2.09
CA GLU A 45 -16.65 1.41 2.95
C GLU A 45 -16.00 2.52 3.76
N ARG A 46 -14.88 2.25 4.45
CA ARG A 46 -14.26 3.25 5.33
C ARG A 46 -13.40 4.25 4.58
N ARG A 47 -12.69 3.81 3.54
CA ARG A 47 -11.87 4.69 2.69
C ARG A 47 -12.66 5.26 1.51
N HIS A 48 -13.89 4.78 1.27
CA HIS A 48 -14.74 5.18 0.15
C HIS A 48 -14.06 5.01 -1.22
N MET A 49 -13.28 3.94 -1.37
CA MET A 49 -12.63 3.60 -2.63
C MET A 49 -13.57 2.79 -3.52
N THR A 50 -13.50 3.07 -4.82
CA THR A 50 -14.32 2.42 -5.84
C THR A 50 -13.38 1.96 -6.96
N PRO A 51 -12.64 0.86 -6.76
CA PRO A 51 -11.77 0.33 -7.81
C PRO A 51 -12.60 -0.13 -9.01
N ILE A 52 -12.09 0.17 -10.20
CA ILE A 52 -12.61 -0.31 -11.49
C ILE A 52 -12.34 -1.82 -11.59
N GLU A 53 -11.16 -2.24 -11.15
CA GLU A 53 -10.72 -3.62 -11.20
C GLU A 53 -9.91 -3.95 -9.94
N THR A 54 -9.95 -5.22 -9.53
CA THR A 54 -9.19 -5.72 -8.37
C THR A 54 -8.57 -7.06 -8.73
N ARG A 55 -7.26 -7.21 -8.52
CA ARG A 55 -6.51 -8.46 -8.72
C ARG A 55 -5.68 -8.78 -7.49
N VAL A 56 -5.40 -10.06 -7.27
CA VAL A 56 -4.32 -10.47 -6.37
C VAL A 56 -3.00 -10.33 -7.13
N GLY A 57 -1.98 -9.86 -6.45
CA GLY A 57 -0.66 -9.75 -7.04
C GLY A 57 0.46 -9.85 -6.02
N ARG A 58 1.69 -9.82 -6.52
CA ARG A 58 2.90 -9.91 -5.72
C ARG A 58 3.96 -8.93 -6.19
N LEU A 59 4.82 -8.53 -5.26
CA LEU A 59 5.97 -7.67 -5.52
C LEU A 59 7.25 -8.42 -5.12
N SER A 60 8.09 -8.70 -6.11
CA SER A 60 9.37 -9.40 -5.95
C SER A 60 10.48 -8.47 -5.44
N ASP A 61 11.46 -9.04 -4.76
CA ASP A 61 12.62 -8.35 -4.17
C ASP A 61 12.28 -7.38 -3.03
N TYR A 62 11.16 -7.64 -2.36
CA TYR A 62 10.74 -6.94 -1.16
C TYR A 62 10.27 -7.93 -0.10
N ARG A 63 10.40 -7.53 1.17
CA ARG A 63 9.78 -8.22 2.31
C ARG A 63 8.87 -7.27 3.08
N LEU A 64 7.81 -7.83 3.66
CA LEU A 64 6.91 -7.10 4.54
C LEU A 64 7.59 -6.90 5.89
N VAL A 65 7.56 -5.68 6.40
CA VAL A 65 8.02 -5.30 7.73
C VAL A 65 6.97 -4.47 8.44
N PHE A 66 7.09 -4.37 9.76
CA PHE A 66 6.29 -3.47 10.57
C PHE A 66 7.24 -2.50 11.24
N THR A 67 7.27 -1.24 10.79
CA THR A 67 8.29 -0.28 11.25
C THR A 67 7.68 0.77 12.15
N VAL A 68 8.37 1.12 13.24
CA VAL A 68 8.00 2.18 14.19
C VAL A 68 8.25 3.59 13.62
N ALA A 69 8.58 3.68 12.32
CA ALA A 69 8.47 4.92 11.55
C ALA A 69 7.00 5.32 11.38
N GLY A 70 6.48 6.01 12.40
CA GLY A 70 5.35 6.92 12.28
C GLY A 70 4.01 6.31 11.84
N GLY A 71 3.20 5.82 12.77
CA GLY A 71 1.76 6.09 12.63
C GLY A 71 1.47 7.57 12.89
N MET A 72 0.19 7.95 13.02
CA MET A 72 -0.18 9.27 13.57
C MET A 72 0.45 9.55 14.95
N ARG A 73 1.02 8.53 15.59
CA ARG A 73 1.79 8.57 16.83
C ARG A 73 3.13 7.81 16.65
N PRO A 74 4.23 8.49 16.31
CA PRO A 74 5.56 7.91 16.31
C PRO A 74 5.86 7.20 17.64
N GLY A 75 6.51 6.03 17.61
CA GLY A 75 6.81 5.25 18.82
C GLY A 75 5.67 4.38 19.37
N MET A 76 4.42 4.54 18.91
CA MET A 76 3.27 3.80 19.45
C MET A 76 2.66 2.75 18.52
N SER A 77 2.87 2.87 17.21
CA SER A 77 2.32 1.95 16.21
C SER A 77 3.34 1.62 15.13
N ALA A 78 3.46 0.34 14.79
CA ALA A 78 4.25 -0.15 13.67
C ALA A 78 3.31 -0.57 12.51
N PRO A 79 2.91 0.35 11.62
CA PRO A 79 2.14 -0.01 10.44
C PRO A 79 2.98 -0.86 9.47
N ALA A 80 2.31 -1.52 8.53
CA ALA A 80 2.98 -2.28 7.47
C ALA A 80 3.85 -1.36 6.61
N ASN A 81 5.05 -1.81 6.30
CA ASN A 81 5.98 -1.19 5.37
C ASN A 81 6.67 -2.31 4.56
N ILE A 82 7.38 -1.95 3.49
CA ILE A 82 8.16 -2.88 2.68
C ILE A 82 9.59 -2.37 2.54
N VAL A 83 10.54 -3.28 2.60
CA VAL A 83 11.98 -2.99 2.41
C VAL A 83 12.54 -3.92 1.35
N ARG A 84 13.58 -3.46 0.64
CA ARG A 84 14.30 -4.27 -0.35
C ARG A 84 14.84 -5.53 0.33
N ALA A 85 14.57 -6.67 -0.28
CA ALA A 85 15.06 -7.97 0.16
C ALA A 85 15.08 -8.89 -1.07
N PRO A 86 16.22 -8.96 -1.79
CA PRO A 86 16.35 -9.78 -2.98
C PRO A 86 15.88 -11.23 -2.74
N GLY A 87 15.08 -11.77 -3.66
CA GLY A 87 14.52 -13.12 -3.55
C GLY A 87 13.33 -13.25 -2.58
N SER A 88 12.97 -12.21 -1.84
CA SER A 88 11.74 -12.17 -1.05
C SER A 88 10.54 -11.70 -1.88
N THR A 89 9.33 -12.01 -1.42
CA THR A 89 8.09 -11.62 -2.10
C THR A 89 7.08 -11.06 -1.10
N VAL A 90 6.42 -9.97 -1.48
CA VAL A 90 5.25 -9.42 -0.76
C VAL A 90 4.00 -9.70 -1.56
N HIS A 91 3.05 -10.42 -0.97
CA HIS A 91 1.72 -10.59 -1.55
C HIS A 91 0.79 -9.45 -1.16
N GLY A 92 -0.08 -9.07 -2.09
CA GLY A 92 -1.00 -7.96 -1.90
C GLY A 92 -2.14 -7.94 -2.91
N VAL A 93 -2.76 -6.78 -3.01
CA VAL A 93 -3.92 -6.55 -3.87
C VAL A 93 -3.62 -5.38 -4.80
N LEU A 94 -3.84 -5.59 -6.09
CA LEU A 94 -3.80 -4.58 -7.13
C LEU A 94 -5.20 -3.99 -7.31
N TYR A 95 -5.33 -2.68 -7.16
CA TYR A 95 -6.56 -1.94 -7.41
C TYR A 95 -6.37 -0.97 -8.57
N LEU A 96 -7.21 -1.09 -9.61
CA LEU A 96 -7.25 -0.11 -10.68
C LEU A 96 -8.18 1.03 -10.26
N LEU A 97 -7.62 2.21 -10.03
CA LEU A 97 -8.33 3.36 -9.50
C LEU A 97 -8.42 4.49 -10.53
N PRO A 98 -9.57 5.18 -10.65
CA PRO A 98 -9.58 6.50 -11.28
C PRO A 98 -8.54 7.40 -10.59
N LEU A 99 -7.82 8.21 -11.35
CA LEU A 99 -6.71 9.02 -10.81
C LEU A 99 -7.17 9.96 -9.67
N ARG A 100 -8.42 10.45 -9.74
CA ARG A 100 -9.04 11.23 -8.65
C ARG A 100 -9.16 10.46 -7.32
N LYS A 101 -9.43 9.15 -7.38
CA LYS A 101 -9.52 8.28 -6.18
C LYS A 101 -8.14 7.97 -5.65
N PHE A 102 -7.16 7.75 -6.53
CA PHE A 102 -5.75 7.65 -6.13
C PHE A 102 -5.27 8.92 -5.42
N ALA A 103 -5.56 10.13 -5.93
CA ALA A 103 -5.20 11.38 -5.26
C ALA A 103 -5.85 11.52 -3.87
N ARG A 104 -7.10 11.08 -3.70
CA ARG A 104 -7.78 11.03 -2.40
C ARG A 104 -7.13 10.02 -1.45
N LEU A 105 -6.80 8.83 -1.95
CA LEU A 105 -6.09 7.81 -1.20
C LEU A 105 -4.74 8.35 -0.73
N ASP A 106 -3.98 8.96 -1.62
CA ASP A 106 -2.69 9.58 -1.31
C ASP A 106 -2.83 10.59 -0.18
N ASN A 107 -3.80 11.49 -0.26
CA ASN A 107 -4.02 12.47 0.79
C ASN A 107 -4.43 11.85 2.15
N SER A 108 -4.72 10.55 2.23
CA SER A 108 -4.96 9.85 3.51
C SER A 108 -3.75 9.03 4.01
N GLU A 109 -2.73 8.82 3.18
CA GLU A 109 -1.52 8.11 3.59
C GLU A 109 -0.61 8.99 4.46
N GLY A 110 0.15 8.34 5.35
CA GLY A 110 1.08 9.01 6.27
C GLY A 110 2.17 9.80 5.54
N LYS A 111 2.69 10.85 6.20
CA LYS A 111 3.73 11.74 5.64
C LYS A 111 5.09 11.05 5.51
N GLN A 112 5.34 10.03 6.33
CA GLN A 112 6.57 9.23 6.33
C GLN A 112 6.69 8.33 5.10
N TYR A 113 5.60 8.08 4.37
CA TYR A 113 5.63 7.22 3.19
C TYR A 113 5.96 8.02 1.93
N ALA A 114 6.97 7.59 1.20
CA ALA A 114 7.27 8.02 -0.16
C ALA A 114 6.57 7.12 -1.20
N TYR A 115 6.49 7.60 -2.44
CA TYR A 115 6.05 6.75 -3.54
C TYR A 115 7.11 5.72 -3.86
N LEU A 116 6.66 4.49 -4.07
CA LEU A 116 7.41 3.46 -4.74
C LEU A 116 6.64 3.06 -6.01
N TRP A 117 7.23 3.30 -7.18
CA TRP A 117 6.71 2.85 -8.46
C TRP A 117 7.42 1.57 -8.85
N ALA A 118 6.68 0.48 -8.98
CA ALA A 118 7.24 -0.84 -9.27
C ALA A 118 6.32 -1.65 -10.19
N HIS A 119 6.86 -2.74 -10.73
CA HIS A 119 6.07 -3.73 -11.47
C HIS A 119 5.64 -4.82 -10.49
N ALA A 120 4.35 -4.93 -10.27
CA ALA A 120 3.75 -6.02 -9.51
C ALA A 120 3.25 -7.09 -10.47
N GLU A 121 3.47 -8.34 -10.13
CA GLU A 121 2.99 -9.47 -10.93
C GLU A 121 1.58 -9.86 -10.48
N ASP A 122 0.64 -10.00 -11.40
CA ASP A 122 -0.71 -10.52 -11.09
C ASP A 122 -0.73 -12.06 -11.03
N SER A 123 -1.88 -12.64 -10.68
CA SER A 123 -2.04 -14.10 -10.54
C SER A 123 -1.82 -14.90 -11.82
N VAL A 124 -1.77 -14.27 -12.98
CA VAL A 124 -1.52 -14.94 -14.27
C VAL A 124 -0.12 -14.63 -14.84
N GLY A 125 0.72 -13.92 -14.08
CA GLY A 125 2.11 -13.62 -14.44
C GLY A 125 2.32 -12.31 -15.19
N ASN A 126 1.29 -11.46 -15.36
CA ASN A 126 1.47 -10.17 -16.03
C ASN A 126 2.18 -9.18 -15.12
N GLN A 127 3.15 -8.45 -15.68
CA GLN A 127 3.83 -7.35 -15.00
C GLN A 127 3.00 -6.06 -15.12
N ILE A 128 2.45 -5.60 -14.00
CA ILE A 128 1.58 -4.42 -13.91
C ILE A 128 2.34 -3.26 -13.27
N PRO A 129 2.55 -2.12 -13.99
CA PRO A 129 3.14 -0.94 -13.40
C PRO A 129 2.18 -0.35 -12.36
N ALA A 130 2.57 -0.37 -11.09
CA ALA A 130 1.74 0.03 -9.96
C ALA A 130 2.47 1.00 -9.03
N GLY A 131 1.70 1.94 -8.49
CA GLY A 131 2.14 2.77 -7.37
C GLY A 131 1.90 2.06 -6.05
N THR A 132 2.86 2.17 -5.15
CA THR A 132 2.69 1.82 -3.75
C THR A 132 3.42 2.84 -2.86
N TYR A 133 3.39 2.60 -1.55
CA TYR A 133 3.97 3.47 -0.55
C TYR A 133 5.03 2.70 0.22
N ALA A 134 6.19 3.30 0.51
CA ALA A 134 7.21 2.71 1.37
C ALA A 134 7.89 3.82 2.18
N VAL A 135 8.35 3.51 3.38
CA VAL A 135 9.21 4.42 4.15
C VAL A 135 10.61 4.36 3.52
N PRO A 136 11.18 5.49 3.06
CA PRO A 136 12.46 5.49 2.37
C PRO A 136 13.64 5.26 3.31
N ASP A 137 13.55 5.79 4.53
CA ASP A 137 14.61 5.69 5.53
C ASP A 137 14.46 4.42 6.37
N GLU A 138 15.60 3.86 6.78
CA GLU A 138 15.60 2.74 7.71
C GLU A 138 14.91 3.14 9.01
N ALA A 139 14.05 2.25 9.48
CA ALA A 139 13.24 2.47 10.66
C ALA A 139 13.24 1.19 11.50
N PRO A 140 13.32 1.31 12.83
CA PRO A 140 13.27 0.14 13.71
C PRO A 140 12.01 -0.67 13.44
N GLU A 141 12.16 -1.99 13.31
CA GLU A 141 11.01 -2.90 13.29
C GLU A 141 10.34 -2.94 14.67
N GLY A 142 9.04 -3.17 14.69
CA GLY A 142 8.26 -3.24 15.92
C GLY A 142 6.97 -4.01 15.72
N LYS A 143 6.24 -4.24 16.81
CA LYS A 143 5.01 -5.04 16.77
C LYS A 143 3.82 -4.19 16.30
N PRO A 144 3.06 -4.63 15.28
CA PRO A 144 1.81 -3.97 14.92
C PRO A 144 0.78 -4.11 16.05
N GLY A 145 -0.17 -3.18 16.13
CA GLY A 145 -1.28 -3.33 17.07
C GLY A 145 -2.19 -4.50 16.70
N ALA A 146 -2.71 -5.24 17.69
CA ALA A 146 -3.53 -6.44 17.45
C ALA A 146 -4.72 -6.21 16.49
N ARG A 147 -5.43 -5.08 16.62
CA ARG A 147 -6.54 -4.72 15.72
C ARG A 147 -6.09 -4.50 14.27
N TYR A 148 -4.90 -3.93 14.07
CA TYR A 148 -4.34 -3.69 12.75
C TYR A 148 -3.89 -4.99 12.09
N LEU A 149 -3.17 -5.84 12.84
CA LEU A 149 -2.74 -7.14 12.34
C LEU A 149 -3.93 -8.04 12.00
N LYS A 150 -5.00 -8.00 12.79
CA LYS A 150 -6.26 -8.70 12.49
C LYS A 150 -6.81 -8.31 11.12
N LEU A 151 -6.81 -7.02 10.76
CA LEU A 151 -7.29 -6.55 9.45
C LEU A 151 -6.46 -7.13 8.29
N ILE A 152 -5.12 -7.19 8.46
CA ILE A 152 -4.22 -7.76 7.44
C ILE A 152 -4.46 -9.26 7.29
N ARG A 153 -4.59 -9.99 8.40
CA ARG A 153 -4.88 -11.43 8.42
C ARG A 153 -6.24 -11.78 7.82
N GLU A 154 -7.27 -11.00 8.12
CA GLU A 154 -8.61 -11.13 7.52
C GLU A 154 -8.53 -10.87 6.02
N ALA A 155 -7.83 -9.81 5.60
CA ALA A 155 -7.66 -9.48 4.20
C ALA A 155 -6.93 -10.60 3.44
N ALA A 156 -5.84 -11.13 3.99
CA ALA A 156 -5.08 -12.20 3.37
C ALA A 156 -5.94 -13.44 3.08
N ARG A 157 -6.77 -13.84 4.05
CA ARG A 157 -7.73 -14.94 3.88
C ARG A 157 -8.84 -14.61 2.90
N GLN A 158 -9.44 -13.41 3.01
CA GLN A 158 -10.49 -12.94 2.12
C GLN A 158 -10.04 -12.93 0.65
N ARG A 159 -8.78 -12.57 0.41
CA ARG A 159 -8.17 -12.50 -0.92
C ARG A 159 -7.55 -13.81 -1.37
N GLN A 160 -7.62 -14.85 -0.56
CA GLN A 160 -7.03 -16.16 -0.83
C GLN A 160 -5.54 -16.02 -1.22
N LEU A 161 -4.81 -15.19 -0.47
CA LEU A 161 -3.36 -15.11 -0.63
C LEU A 161 -2.72 -16.48 -0.35
N PRO A 162 -1.50 -16.74 -0.87
CA PRO A 162 -0.90 -18.06 -0.75
C PRO A 162 -0.81 -18.55 0.70
N PRO A 163 -1.07 -19.86 0.96
CA PRO A 163 -1.13 -20.40 2.32
C PRO A 163 0.13 -20.12 3.16
N GLU A 164 1.31 -20.17 2.54
CA GLU A 164 2.58 -19.86 3.16
C GLU A 164 2.68 -18.40 3.62
N TYR A 165 2.06 -17.48 2.88
CA TYR A 165 2.01 -16.07 3.23
C TYR A 165 1.02 -15.82 4.38
N ILE A 166 -0.13 -16.50 4.38
CA ILE A 166 -1.08 -16.48 5.49
C ILE A 166 -0.41 -17.01 6.77
N ALA A 167 0.29 -18.15 6.69
CA ALA A 167 1.01 -18.73 7.81
C ALA A 167 2.12 -17.80 8.34
N PHE A 168 2.84 -17.11 7.44
CA PHE A 168 3.77 -16.05 7.83
C PHE A 168 3.08 -14.94 8.63
N LEU A 169 1.96 -14.40 8.13
CA LEU A 169 1.21 -13.34 8.83
C LEU A 169 0.66 -13.79 10.18
N ASP A 170 0.28 -15.06 10.32
CA ASP A 170 -0.20 -15.64 11.57
C ASP A 170 0.90 -15.79 12.64
N ARG A 171 2.17 -15.90 12.23
CA ARG A 171 3.33 -15.92 13.14
C ARG A 171 3.77 -14.53 13.61
N VAL A 172 3.33 -13.46 12.94
CA VAL A 172 3.67 -12.08 13.36
C VAL A 172 3.07 -11.81 14.74
N GLU A 173 3.90 -11.37 15.69
CA GLU A 173 3.42 -11.00 17.02
C GLU A 173 2.81 -9.60 17.03
N ALA A 174 1.67 -9.45 17.69
CA ALA A 174 1.07 -8.16 17.97
C ALA A 174 1.58 -7.58 19.30
N ARG A 175 1.51 -6.25 19.44
CA ARG A 175 1.65 -5.56 20.73
C ARG A 175 0.39 -5.73 21.57
#